data_AF-A0A7C4VKY7-F1
#
_entry.id   AF-A0A7C4VKY7-F1
#
_cell.length_a   1.000
_cell.length_b   1.000
_cell.length_c   1.000
_cell.angle_alpha   90.00
_cell.angle_beta   90.00
_cell.angle_gamma   90.00
#
_symmetry.space_group_name_H-M   'P 1'
#
loop_
_entity.id
_entity.type
_entity.pdbx_description
1 polymer ?
#
loop_
_entity_poly.entity_id
_entity_poly.type
_entity_poly.pdbx_seq_one_letter_code
_entity_poly.pdbx_strand_id
1 'polypeptide(L)'
;MLPFEENRSIRLSAFAHTYSRKDIAATVHSLSHTPVYYDLKLLPIVESLKRPTAWKKIQKQLGSLTDMEGAVELLKQLVEAKLLVPEEYNEQSYLDNVRSKLIIGPHFDILFLLLTDTCNLKCTYCFIEGSKPSGYNSSVMTKEIARAAIDAFIRWKAPSGDKSIVFYGGEPLCNVNVFLSTLEYIDQQIDIGNW
;
A
#
# COMPACT_ATOMS: atom_id res chain seq x y z
N MET A 1 1.14 6.15 -31.36
CA MET A 1 0.20 7.29 -31.31
C MET A 1 -0.35 7.35 -29.89
N LEU A 2 -0.32 8.50 -29.23
CA LEU A 2 -0.97 8.65 -27.91
C LEU A 2 -2.49 8.50 -28.08
N PRO A 3 -3.22 7.92 -27.11
CA PRO A 3 -4.60 7.48 -27.32
C PRO A 3 -5.64 8.62 -27.29
N PHE A 4 -5.23 9.87 -27.43
CA PHE A 4 -6.14 11.02 -27.31
C PHE A 4 -6.50 11.57 -28.69
N GLU A 5 -7.81 11.63 -28.96
CA GLU A 5 -8.37 12.30 -30.14
C GLU A 5 -7.89 13.76 -30.22
N GLU A 6 -7.65 14.27 -31.43
CA GLU A 6 -7.00 15.58 -31.67
C GLU A 6 -7.67 16.80 -31.01
N ASN A 7 -8.92 16.66 -30.55
CA ASN A 7 -9.70 17.72 -29.92
C ASN A 7 -9.93 17.54 -28.41
N ARG A 8 -9.37 16.52 -27.76
CA ARG A 8 -9.52 16.35 -26.31
C ARG A 8 -8.45 17.07 -25.51
N SER A 9 -8.87 17.64 -24.39
CA SER A 9 -7.99 18.16 -23.35
C SER A 9 -7.54 17.02 -22.45
N ILE A 10 -6.26 17.04 -22.09
CA ILE A 10 -5.71 16.14 -21.09
C ILE A 10 -5.17 16.92 -19.91
N ARG A 11 -5.15 16.28 -18.75
CA ARG A 11 -4.63 16.83 -17.50
C ARG A 11 -3.90 15.75 -16.70
N LEU A 12 -3.07 16.19 -15.77
CA LEU A 12 -2.63 15.35 -14.67
C LEU A 12 -3.83 14.89 -13.86
N SER A 13 -3.77 13.63 -13.47
CA SER A 13 -4.67 13.03 -12.48
C SER A 13 -4.67 13.87 -11.21
N ALA A 14 -5.82 13.96 -10.52
CA ALA A 14 -5.91 14.60 -9.21
C ALA A 14 -5.07 13.87 -8.14
N PHE A 15 -4.70 12.62 -8.41
CA PHE A 15 -3.84 11.78 -7.57
C PHE A 15 -2.38 11.80 -8.01
N ALA A 16 -2.03 12.52 -9.07
CA ALA A 16 -0.65 12.63 -9.53
C ALA A 16 0.11 13.70 -8.72
N HIS A 17 1.27 13.29 -8.19
CA HIS A 17 2.20 14.18 -7.50
C HIS A 17 3.55 14.15 -8.19
N THR A 18 4.11 15.32 -8.49
CA THR A 18 5.41 15.45 -9.13
C THR A 18 6.47 15.87 -8.13
N TYR A 19 7.61 15.18 -8.16
CA TYR A 19 8.78 15.41 -7.36
C TYR A 19 9.99 15.57 -8.27
N SER A 20 11.03 16.28 -7.81
CA SER A 20 12.28 16.39 -8.53
C SER A 20 13.47 16.43 -7.58
N ARG A 21 14.60 15.87 -8.04
CA ARG A 21 15.87 15.92 -7.33
C ARG A 21 17.02 15.81 -8.32
N LYS A 22 17.95 16.76 -8.26
CA LYS A 22 19.08 16.88 -9.19
C LYS A 22 18.57 16.99 -10.64
N ASP A 23 18.89 16.03 -11.49
CA ASP A 23 18.59 15.96 -12.92
C ASP A 23 17.41 15.03 -13.25
N ILE A 24 16.75 14.48 -12.23
CA ILE A 24 15.63 13.54 -12.39
C ILE A 24 14.36 14.15 -11.77
N ALA A 25 13.25 13.99 -12.48
CA ALA A 25 11.91 14.20 -11.99
C ALA A 25 11.11 12.89 -12.00
N ALA A 26 10.08 12.82 -11.15
CA ALA A 26 9.18 11.68 -11.07
C ALA A 26 7.75 12.16 -10.84
N THR A 27 6.80 11.58 -11.54
CA THR A 27 5.37 11.76 -11.26
C THR A 27 4.83 10.45 -10.71
N VAL A 28 4.15 10.51 -9.57
CA VAL A 28 3.68 9.34 -8.81
C VAL A 28 2.19 9.42 -8.58
N HIS A 29 1.50 8.30 -8.76
CA HIS A 29 0.05 8.21 -8.53
C HIS A 29 -0.19 7.80 -7.08
N SER A 30 -0.82 8.65 -6.26
CA SER A 30 -0.98 8.40 -4.82
C SER A 30 -1.84 7.20 -4.46
N LEU A 31 -2.67 6.69 -5.38
CA LEU A 31 -3.49 5.50 -5.13
C LEU A 31 -2.82 4.18 -5.54
N SER A 32 -2.00 4.18 -6.60
CA SER A 32 -1.38 2.95 -7.12
C SER A 32 0.11 2.87 -6.78
N HIS A 33 0.66 3.95 -6.21
CA HIS A 33 2.08 4.15 -5.94
C HIS A 33 2.98 3.92 -7.17
N THR A 34 2.43 4.04 -8.39
CA THR A 34 3.18 3.85 -9.63
C THR A 34 3.98 5.11 -9.95
N PRO A 35 5.32 5.05 -9.99
CA PRO A 35 6.14 6.19 -10.39
C PRO A 35 6.48 6.13 -11.88
N VAL A 36 6.53 7.28 -12.54
CA VAL A 36 7.13 7.47 -13.87
C VAL A 36 8.26 8.47 -13.74
N TYR A 37 9.49 8.04 -14.04
CA TYR A 37 10.71 8.83 -13.93
C TYR A 37 11.11 9.43 -15.29
N TYR A 38 11.68 10.64 -15.29
CA TYR A 38 12.11 11.33 -16.50
C TYR A 38 13.19 12.39 -16.20
N ASP A 39 13.93 12.81 -17.24
CA ASP A 39 14.90 13.91 -17.15
C ASP A 39 14.18 15.21 -16.72
N LEU A 40 14.79 15.95 -15.81
CA LEU A 40 14.25 17.21 -15.28
C LEU A 40 13.87 18.21 -16.38
N LYS A 41 14.53 18.18 -17.54
CA LYS A 41 14.20 19.03 -18.70
C LYS A 41 12.76 18.86 -19.21
N LEU A 42 12.14 17.71 -18.96
CA LEU A 42 10.76 17.43 -19.36
C LEU A 42 9.72 17.84 -18.30
N LEU A 43 10.17 18.22 -17.09
CA LEU A 43 9.29 18.68 -16.00
C LEU A 43 8.35 19.84 -16.43
N PRO A 44 8.80 20.89 -17.15
CA PRO A 44 7.90 21.98 -17.54
C PRO A 44 6.69 21.53 -18.37
N ILE A 45 6.85 20.48 -19.19
CA ILE A 45 5.75 19.90 -19.97
C ILE A 45 4.75 19.27 -19.02
N VAL A 46 5.22 18.43 -18.10
CA VAL A 46 4.38 17.76 -17.10
C VAL A 46 3.66 18.77 -16.22
N GLU A 47 4.34 19.82 -15.77
CA GLU A 47 3.71 20.88 -14.96
C GLU A 47 2.63 21.66 -15.73
N SER A 48 2.81 21.86 -17.04
CA SER A 48 1.78 22.51 -17.86
C SER A 48 0.48 21.70 -17.90
N LEU A 49 0.56 20.38 -17.70
CA LEU A 49 -0.58 19.47 -17.66
C LEU A 49 -1.27 19.43 -16.30
N LYS A 50 -0.81 20.17 -15.28
CA LYS A 50 -1.56 20.36 -14.02
C LYS A 50 -2.94 21.00 -14.25
N ARG A 51 -3.13 21.64 -15.40
CA ARG A 51 -4.42 22.16 -15.88
C ARG A 51 -4.81 21.46 -17.18
N PRO A 52 -6.12 21.32 -17.45
CA PRO A 52 -6.59 20.81 -18.74
C PRO A 52 -5.96 21.56 -19.91
N THR A 53 -5.30 20.80 -20.78
CA THR A 53 -4.56 21.34 -21.92
C THR A 53 -4.91 20.54 -23.17
N ALA A 54 -5.38 21.24 -24.21
CA ALA A 54 -5.72 20.64 -25.49
C ALA A 54 -4.50 19.99 -26.15
N TRP A 55 -4.68 18.81 -26.74
CA TRP A 55 -3.60 18.05 -27.40
C TRP A 55 -2.80 18.87 -28.42
N LYS A 56 -3.46 19.67 -29.26
CA LYS A 56 -2.80 20.57 -30.23
C LYS A 56 -1.81 21.55 -29.60
N LYS A 57 -2.12 22.04 -28.40
CA LYS A 57 -1.23 22.95 -27.65
C LYS A 57 0.00 22.20 -27.13
N ILE A 58 -0.19 20.97 -26.67
CA ILE A 58 0.89 20.08 -26.22
C ILE A 58 1.81 19.76 -27.40
N GLN A 59 1.26 19.39 -28.57
CA GLN A 59 2.05 19.16 -29.78
C GLN A 59 2.92 20.36 -30.17
N LYS A 60 2.39 21.58 -30.04
CA LYS A 60 3.15 22.80 -30.31
C LYS A 60 4.28 23.02 -29.30
N GLN A 61 4.04 22.73 -28.01
CA GLN A 61 5.08 22.79 -26.97
C GLN A 61 6.16 21.72 -27.20
N LEU A 62 5.72 20.50 -27.54
CA LEU A 62 6.61 19.40 -27.88
C LEU A 62 7.53 19.83 -29.03
N GLY A 63 6.99 20.34 -30.15
CA GLY A 63 7.77 20.72 -31.33
C GLY A 63 8.86 21.78 -31.11
N SER A 64 8.87 22.44 -29.95
CA SER A 64 9.94 23.38 -29.55
C SER A 64 11.07 22.74 -28.72
N LEU A 65 10.95 21.45 -28.37
CA LEU A 65 11.92 20.72 -27.57
C LEU A 65 13.00 20.10 -28.46
N THR A 66 14.20 19.99 -27.87
CA THR A 66 15.32 19.30 -28.49
C THR A 66 15.11 17.79 -28.56
N ASP A 67 14.38 17.21 -27.59
CA ASP A 67 14.07 15.78 -27.51
C ASP A 67 12.55 15.55 -27.59
N MET A 68 12.05 15.51 -28.83
CA MET A 68 10.65 15.26 -29.15
C MET A 68 10.22 13.83 -28.85
N GLU A 69 11.08 12.87 -29.17
CA GLU A 69 10.75 11.45 -29.09
C GLU A 69 10.67 11.00 -27.63
N GLY A 70 11.64 11.40 -26.79
CA GLY A 70 11.62 11.14 -25.36
C GLY A 70 10.43 11.79 -24.65
N ALA A 71 10.04 13.00 -25.05
CA ALA A 71 8.86 13.66 -24.52
C ALA A 71 7.55 12.93 -24.88
N VAL A 72 7.41 12.45 -26.12
CA VAL A 72 6.24 11.66 -26.53
C VAL A 72 6.19 10.33 -25.80
N GLU A 73 7.34 9.67 -25.60
CA GLU A 73 7.41 8.41 -24.86
C GLU A 73 7.06 8.59 -23.39
N LEU A 74 7.55 9.64 -22.74
CA LEU A 74 7.15 10.02 -21.39
C LEU A 74 5.63 10.19 -21.28
N LEU A 75 5.02 10.92 -22.21
CA LEU A 75 3.57 11.10 -22.20
C LEU A 75 2.82 9.76 -22.29
N LYS A 76 3.33 8.78 -23.05
CA LYS A 76 2.69 7.45 -23.13
C LYS A 76 2.75 6.72 -21.80
N GLN A 77 3.94 6.72 -21.18
CA GLN A 77 4.14 6.10 -19.87
C GLN A 77 3.23 6.73 -18.80
N LEU A 78 3.08 8.06 -18.81
CA LEU A 78 2.17 8.76 -17.91
C LEU A 78 0.70 8.36 -18.13
N VAL A 79 0.27 8.12 -19.38
CA VAL A 79 -1.10 7.68 -19.69
C VAL A 79 -1.34 6.25 -19.25
N GLU A 80 -0.38 5.37 -19.53
CA GLU A 80 -0.42 3.96 -19.13
C GLU A 80 -0.50 3.83 -17.61
N ALA A 81 0.29 4.63 -16.88
CA ALA A 81 0.28 4.72 -15.43
C ALA A 81 -0.92 5.49 -14.85
N LYS A 82 -1.89 5.93 -15.68
CA LYS A 82 -3.05 6.75 -15.29
C LYS A 82 -2.71 8.07 -14.61
N LEU A 83 -1.48 8.56 -14.79
CA LEU A 83 -1.01 9.85 -14.32
C LEU A 83 -1.50 11.00 -15.21
N LEU A 84 -1.70 10.72 -16.51
CA LEU A 84 -2.41 11.60 -17.42
C LEU A 84 -3.76 11.00 -17.79
N VAL A 85 -4.80 11.83 -17.66
CA VAL A 85 -6.19 11.45 -17.89
C VAL A 85 -6.89 12.48 -18.77
N PRO A 86 -7.92 12.09 -19.52
CA PRO A 86 -8.83 13.04 -20.15
C PRO A 86 -9.43 14.00 -19.11
N GLU A 87 -9.71 15.24 -19.52
CA GLU A 87 -10.34 16.25 -18.65
C GLU A 87 -11.63 15.73 -18.01
N GLU A 88 -12.45 15.03 -18.79
CA GLU A 88 -13.74 14.46 -18.42
C GLU A 88 -13.67 13.20 -17.54
N TYR A 89 -12.48 12.65 -17.32
CA TYR A 89 -12.34 11.41 -16.56
C TYR A 89 -12.71 11.62 -15.09
N ASN A 90 -13.79 10.96 -14.65
CA ASN A 90 -14.25 11.00 -13.27
C ASN A 90 -13.45 10.01 -12.41
N GLU A 91 -12.38 10.53 -11.82
CA GLU A 91 -11.51 9.77 -10.94
C GLU A 91 -12.18 9.38 -9.61
N GLN A 92 -13.19 10.15 -9.16
CA GLN A 92 -13.93 9.84 -7.93
C GLN A 92 -14.77 8.58 -8.09
N SER A 93 -15.41 8.39 -9.26
CA SER A 93 -16.17 7.16 -9.54
C SER A 93 -15.30 5.91 -9.49
N TYR A 94 -14.04 6.00 -9.93
CA TYR A 94 -13.09 4.90 -9.79
C TYR A 94 -12.81 4.57 -8.32
N LEU A 95 -12.55 5.60 -7.50
CA LEU A 95 -12.35 5.44 -6.06
C LEU A 95 -13.57 4.84 -5.37
N ASP A 96 -14.77 5.31 -5.68
CA ASP A 96 -16.00 4.82 -5.06
C ASP A 96 -16.23 3.33 -5.38
N ASN A 97 -15.93 2.92 -6.61
CA ASN A 97 -15.97 1.52 -7.02
C ASN A 97 -14.89 0.64 -6.36
N VAL A 98 -13.70 1.19 -6.07
CA VAL A 98 -12.68 0.47 -5.30
C VAL A 98 -13.11 0.33 -3.83
N ARG A 99 -13.59 1.42 -3.22
CA ARG A 99 -14.08 1.43 -1.83
C ARG A 99 -15.22 0.45 -1.60
N SER A 100 -16.19 0.38 -2.52
CA SER A 100 -17.32 -0.54 -2.40
C SER A 100 -16.91 -2.02 -2.45
N LYS A 101 -15.74 -2.33 -3.01
CA LYS A 101 -15.19 -3.69 -3.07
C LYS A 101 -14.24 -4.03 -1.92
N LEU A 102 -13.57 -3.03 -1.34
CA LEU A 102 -12.61 -3.24 -0.26
C LEU A 102 -13.27 -3.29 1.13
N ILE A 103 -14.40 -2.61 1.33
CA ILE A 103 -15.09 -2.54 2.63
C ILE A 103 -16.23 -3.55 2.66
N ILE A 104 -15.90 -4.84 2.66
CA ILE A 104 -16.86 -5.95 2.77
C ILE A 104 -16.71 -6.61 4.15
N GLY A 105 -17.07 -5.90 5.23
CA GLY A 105 -17.01 -6.46 6.59
C GLY A 105 -15.58 -6.69 7.13
N PRO A 106 -15.45 -7.28 8.34
CA PRO A 106 -14.14 -7.51 8.96
C PRO A 106 -13.45 -8.70 8.29
N HIS A 107 -12.41 -8.40 7.52
CA HIS A 107 -11.47 -9.38 7.01
C HIS A 107 -10.08 -9.09 7.56
N PHE A 108 -9.43 -10.11 8.11
CA PHE A 108 -8.09 -10.00 8.66
C PHE A 108 -7.12 -10.91 7.91
N ASP A 109 -6.01 -10.33 7.46
CA ASP A 109 -4.92 -11.05 6.81
C ASP A 109 -3.81 -11.45 7.79
N ILE A 110 -3.70 -10.70 8.91
CA ILE A 110 -2.64 -10.85 9.90
C ILE A 110 -3.23 -10.95 11.30
N LEU A 111 -2.84 -11.99 12.05
CA LEU A 111 -3.11 -12.14 13.47
C LEU A 111 -1.82 -11.95 14.27
N PHE A 112 -1.77 -10.95 15.16
CA PHE A 112 -0.70 -10.81 16.14
C PHE A 112 -1.09 -11.51 17.45
N LEU A 113 -0.35 -12.55 17.82
CA LEU A 113 -0.53 -13.29 19.07
C LEU A 113 0.51 -12.84 20.10
N LEU A 114 0.07 -11.99 21.04
CA LEU A 114 0.92 -11.53 22.14
C LEU A 114 1.00 -12.62 23.21
N LEU A 115 2.00 -13.50 23.12
CA LEU A 115 2.10 -14.67 24.01
C LEU A 115 2.43 -14.31 25.45
N THR A 116 3.13 -13.20 25.64
CA THR A 116 3.41 -12.58 26.92
C THR A 116 3.82 -11.13 26.69
N ASP A 117 3.59 -10.26 27.67
CA ASP A 117 4.17 -8.90 27.67
C ASP A 117 5.52 -8.83 28.42
N THR A 118 6.05 -9.96 28.89
CA THR A 118 7.37 -10.06 29.54
C THR A 118 8.47 -10.30 28.52
N CYS A 119 9.62 -9.65 28.70
CA CYS A 119 10.83 -9.88 27.91
C CYS A 119 11.99 -10.28 28.82
N ASN A 120 12.87 -11.17 28.35
CA ASN A 120 14.13 -11.51 29.02
C ASN A 120 15.26 -10.49 28.71
N LEU A 121 14.97 -9.45 27.93
CA LEU A 121 15.84 -8.33 27.61
C LEU A 121 15.20 -6.99 28.04
N LYS A 122 15.99 -5.91 28.01
CA LYS A 122 15.58 -4.55 28.39
C LYS A 122 16.05 -3.52 27.38
N CYS A 123 15.58 -3.64 26.14
CA CYS A 123 16.01 -2.77 25.04
C CYS A 123 15.62 -1.30 25.31
N THR A 124 16.56 -0.38 25.15
CA THR A 124 16.36 1.07 25.44
C THR A 124 15.36 1.74 24.50
N TYR A 125 15.12 1.15 23.33
CA TYR A 125 14.16 1.60 22.34
C TYR A 125 12.82 0.84 22.42
N CYS A 126 12.62 -0.04 23.40
CA CYS A 126 11.37 -0.77 23.55
C CYS A 126 10.27 0.14 24.11
N PHE A 127 9.30 0.51 23.27
CA PHE A 127 8.17 1.33 23.68
C PHE A 127 7.24 0.61 24.68
N ILE A 128 7.24 -0.73 24.73
CA ILE A 128 6.42 -1.51 25.66
C ILE A 128 7.01 -1.43 27.08
N GLU A 129 8.26 -1.89 27.25
CA GLU A 129 8.94 -1.88 28.56
C GLU A 129 9.05 -0.45 29.13
N GLY A 130 9.36 0.54 28.29
CA GLY A 130 9.45 1.94 28.71
C GLY A 130 8.11 2.59 29.07
N SER A 131 6.98 2.00 28.67
CA SER A 131 5.63 2.53 28.93
C SER A 131 4.86 1.77 30.00
N LYS A 132 5.46 0.74 30.62
CA LYS A 132 4.80 0.00 31.71
C LYS A 132 4.65 0.91 32.93
N PRO A 133 3.43 1.08 33.47
CA PRO A 133 3.24 1.86 34.69
C PRO A 133 3.93 1.21 35.88
N SER A 134 4.25 1.99 36.91
CA SER A 134 4.79 1.46 38.16
C SER A 134 3.82 0.45 38.77
N GLY A 135 4.32 -0.73 39.13
CA GLY A 135 3.51 -1.83 39.66
C GLY A 135 2.72 -2.61 38.60
N TYR A 136 3.04 -2.47 37.31
CA TYR A 136 2.42 -3.26 36.26
C TYR A 136 2.66 -4.76 36.45
N ASN A 137 1.56 -5.52 36.48
CA ASN A 137 1.62 -6.98 36.49
C ASN A 137 1.66 -7.50 35.06
N SER A 138 2.75 -8.19 34.74
CA SER A 138 2.92 -8.81 33.43
C SER A 138 1.95 -9.96 33.22
N SER A 139 1.48 -10.11 31.99
CA SER A 139 0.51 -11.12 31.56
C SER A 139 1.16 -12.17 30.66
N VAL A 140 0.62 -13.38 30.75
CA VAL A 140 1.05 -14.55 29.98
C VAL A 140 -0.21 -15.16 29.37
N MET A 141 -0.23 -15.30 28.05
CA MET A 141 -1.34 -15.92 27.32
C MET A 141 -1.48 -17.39 27.73
N THR A 142 -2.71 -17.88 27.82
CA THR A 142 -2.99 -19.32 28.03
C THR A 142 -3.23 -20.03 26.70
N LYS A 143 -3.16 -21.36 26.70
CA LYS A 143 -3.41 -22.18 25.50
C LYS A 143 -4.85 -22.01 24.99
N GLU A 144 -5.80 -21.84 25.91
CA GLU A 144 -7.22 -21.66 25.61
C GLU A 144 -7.46 -20.34 24.87
N ILE A 145 -6.81 -19.26 25.33
CA ILE A 145 -6.88 -17.95 24.67
C ILE A 145 -6.25 -18.03 23.27
N ALA A 146 -5.08 -18.67 23.14
CA ALA A 146 -4.42 -18.83 21.86
C ALA A 146 -5.31 -19.57 20.85
N ARG A 147 -5.94 -20.69 21.25
CA ARG A 147 -6.88 -21.44 20.41
C ARG A 147 -8.09 -20.59 20.01
N ALA A 148 -8.71 -19.91 20.96
CA ALA A 148 -9.86 -19.04 20.69
C ALA A 148 -9.52 -17.91 19.70
N ALA A 149 -8.29 -17.37 19.76
CA ALA A 149 -7.81 -16.37 18.82
C ALA A 149 -7.61 -16.95 17.41
N ILE A 150 -7.07 -18.16 17.28
CA ILE A 150 -6.95 -18.87 16.00
C ILE A 150 -8.35 -19.13 15.40
N ASP A 151 -9.28 -19.63 16.20
CA ASP A 151 -10.65 -19.90 15.74
C ASP A 151 -11.35 -18.62 15.25
N ALA A 152 -11.15 -17.50 15.97
CA ALA A 152 -11.66 -16.21 15.55
C ALA A 152 -11.04 -15.72 14.25
N PHE A 153 -9.72 -15.89 14.10
CA PHE A 153 -9.00 -15.51 12.89
C PHE A 153 -9.46 -16.32 11.67
N ILE A 154 -9.65 -17.63 11.82
CA ILE A 154 -10.18 -18.50 10.75
C ILE A 154 -11.59 -18.05 10.32
N ARG A 155 -12.47 -17.67 11.26
CA ARG A 155 -13.83 -17.20 10.95
C ARG A 155 -13.86 -15.88 10.19
N TRP A 156 -12.89 -15.00 10.42
CA TRP A 156 -12.83 -13.66 9.82
C TRP A 156 -11.73 -13.51 8.78
N LYS A 157 -11.15 -14.63 8.32
CA LYS A 157 -10.07 -14.61 7.34
C LYS A 157 -10.57 -14.01 6.02
N ALA A 158 -9.71 -13.26 5.34
CA ALA A 158 -10.02 -12.77 4.00
C ALA A 158 -10.27 -13.95 3.04
N PRO A 159 -11.20 -13.82 2.07
CA PRO A 159 -11.54 -14.88 1.12
C PRO A 159 -10.37 -15.22 0.17
N SER A 160 -9.39 -14.32 0.04
CA SER A 160 -8.22 -14.47 -0.83
C SER A 160 -7.02 -13.77 -0.22
N GLY A 161 -5.82 -14.26 -0.51
CA GLY A 161 -4.56 -13.68 -0.03
C GLY A 161 -3.84 -14.58 0.96
N ASP A 162 -2.56 -14.25 1.21
CA ASP A 162 -1.73 -14.96 2.17
C ASP A 162 -2.13 -14.56 3.59
N LYS A 163 -2.26 -15.56 4.46
CA LYS A 163 -2.62 -15.37 5.87
C LYS A 163 -1.37 -15.53 6.72
N SER A 164 -1.15 -14.58 7.63
CA SER A 164 0.04 -14.58 8.48
C SER A 164 -0.35 -14.57 9.96
N ILE A 165 0.26 -15.45 10.73
CA ILE A 165 0.25 -15.37 12.20
C ILE A 165 1.62 -14.86 12.63
N VAL A 166 1.62 -13.81 13.44
CA VAL A 166 2.82 -13.22 14.02
C VAL A 166 2.79 -13.46 15.52
N PHE A 167 3.69 -14.30 16.01
CA PHE A 167 3.94 -14.42 17.45
C PHE A 167 4.69 -13.17 17.92
N TYR A 168 4.09 -12.45 18.86
CA TYR A 168 4.53 -11.13 19.30
C TYR A 168 4.43 -11.00 20.82
N GLY A 169 4.67 -9.80 21.34
CA GLY A 169 4.63 -9.47 22.77
C GLY A 169 5.94 -8.88 23.25
N GLY A 170 6.37 -9.25 24.46
CA GLY A 170 7.74 -9.04 24.93
C GLY A 170 8.69 -9.99 24.21
N GLU A 171 9.07 -11.09 24.86
CA GLU A 171 9.78 -12.21 24.22
C GLU A 171 8.81 -13.40 24.09
N PRO A 172 8.29 -13.71 22.89
CA PRO A 172 7.33 -14.80 22.68
C PRO A 172 7.83 -16.15 23.20
N LEU A 173 9.14 -16.42 23.10
CA LEU A 173 9.72 -17.68 23.54
C LEU A 173 9.82 -17.82 25.06
N CYS A 174 9.58 -16.75 25.84
CA CYS A 174 9.36 -16.87 27.28
C CYS A 174 8.08 -17.66 27.61
N ASN A 175 7.15 -17.80 26.66
CA ASN A 175 5.97 -18.67 26.77
C ASN A 175 6.00 -19.80 25.73
N VAL A 176 7.13 -20.53 25.68
CA VAL A 176 7.38 -21.61 24.71
C VAL A 176 6.27 -22.69 24.70
N ASN A 177 5.67 -22.99 25.85
CA ASN A 177 4.62 -24.01 25.96
C ASN A 177 3.35 -23.64 25.19
N VAL A 178 2.99 -22.35 25.17
CA VAL A 178 1.86 -21.87 24.37
C VAL A 178 2.27 -21.74 22.92
N PHE A 179 3.46 -21.19 22.64
CA PHE A 179 4.00 -21.09 21.27
C PHE A 179 3.91 -22.43 20.51
N LEU A 180 4.47 -23.51 21.08
CA LEU A 180 4.45 -24.84 20.46
C LEU A 180 3.02 -25.40 20.36
N SER A 181 2.22 -25.26 21.42
CA SER A 181 0.83 -25.71 21.41
C SER A 181 -0.03 -24.97 20.39
N THR A 182 0.29 -23.73 20.07
CA THR A 182 -0.39 -22.95 19.04
C THR A 182 0.02 -23.42 17.65
N LEU A 183 1.30 -23.69 17.41
CA LEU A 183 1.77 -24.28 16.15
C LEU A 183 1.08 -25.63 15.87
N GLU A 184 1.07 -26.53 16.85
CA GLU A 184 0.37 -27.82 16.74
C GLU A 184 -1.12 -27.65 16.41
N TYR A 185 -1.78 -26.65 17.00
CA TYR A 185 -3.18 -26.38 16.72
C TYR A 185 -3.39 -25.82 15.31
N ILE A 186 -2.51 -24.95 14.84
CA ILE A 186 -2.54 -24.42 13.47
C ILE A 186 -2.39 -25.57 12.46
N ASP A 187 -1.41 -26.46 12.67
CA ASP A 187 -1.20 -27.63 11.80
C ASP A 187 -2.45 -28.51 11.75
N GLN A 188 -3.09 -28.76 12.89
CA GLN A 188 -4.38 -29.49 12.93
C GLN A 188 -5.48 -28.80 12.12
N GLN A 189 -5.60 -27.47 12.18
CA GLN A 189 -6.60 -26.73 11.40
C GLN A 189 -6.31 -26.76 9.89
N ILE A 190 -5.03 -26.77 9.51
CA ILE A 190 -4.59 -26.94 8.12
C ILE A 190 -4.96 -28.34 7.62
N ASP A 191 -4.64 -29.38 8.38
CA ASP A 191 -4.90 -30.78 8.01
C ASP A 191 -6.40 -31.08 7.78
N ILE A 192 -7.28 -30.46 8.57
CA ILE A 192 -8.74 -30.61 8.42
C ILE A 192 -9.37 -29.63 7.43
N GLY A 193 -8.58 -28.80 6.75
CA GLY A 193 -9.04 -27.90 5.69
C GLY A 193 -9.78 -26.64 6.17
N ASN A 194 -9.61 -26.25 7.44
CA ASN A 194 -10.19 -25.01 7.98
C ASN A 194 -9.37 -23.76 7.60
N TRP A 195 -8.10 -23.94 7.24
CA TRP A 195 -7.16 -22.86 6.97
C TRP A 195 -7.39 -22.13 5.65
#